data_AF-A0A9D9EEC2-F1
#
_entry.id   AF-A0A9D9EEC2-F1
#
_cell.length_a   1.000
_cell.length_b   1.000
_cell.length_c   1.000
_cell.angle_alpha   90.00
_cell.angle_beta   90.00
_cell.angle_gamma   90.00
#
_symmetry.space_group_name_H-M   'P 1'
#
loop_
_entity.id
_entity.type
_entity.pdbx_description
1 polymer ?
#
loop_
_entity_poly.entity_id
_entity_poly.type
_entity_poly.pdbx_seq_one_letter_code
_entity_poly.pdbx_strand_id
1 'polypeptide(L)'
;MEMSSGGNSIHEEVLARARKHYEEGVSLRQEVRFGEALNAFMAAIAAVDEALSAGNAACRSGQSLSNAAARSMTDAAPGSDSAGIDASLLEIRSRSEASIGLLREIIGFVNTDLMNP
;
A
#
# COMPACT_ATOMS: atom_id res chain seq x y z
N MET A 1 -4.55 -13.09 30.87
CA MET A 1 -5.48 -13.46 29.80
C MET A 1 -5.98 -12.17 29.18
N GLU A 2 -5.23 -11.59 28.24
CA GLU A 2 -5.73 -10.57 27.31
C GLU A 2 -4.91 -10.73 26.02
N MET A 3 -5.57 -11.21 24.97
CA MET A 3 -5.03 -11.37 23.62
C MET A 3 -5.39 -10.12 22.83
N SER A 4 -4.56 -9.08 22.92
CA SER A 4 -4.67 -7.87 22.08
C SER A 4 -3.38 -7.70 21.29
N SER A 5 -3.18 -8.53 20.26
CA SER A 5 -2.00 -8.47 19.37
C SER A 5 -2.35 -8.63 17.88
N GLY A 6 -3.64 -8.77 17.53
CA GLY A 6 -4.03 -9.12 16.16
C GLY A 6 -3.88 -7.99 15.13
N GLY A 7 -3.99 -6.72 15.55
CA GLY A 7 -3.99 -5.57 14.63
C GLY A 7 -2.62 -5.25 14.02
N ASN A 8 -1.57 -5.13 14.85
CA ASN A 8 -0.24 -4.75 14.37
C ASN A 8 0.39 -5.79 13.44
N SER A 9 0.17 -7.09 13.69
CA SER A 9 0.75 -8.17 12.88
C SER A 9 0.26 -8.16 11.43
N ILE A 10 -0.99 -7.77 11.19
CA ILE A 10 -1.58 -7.76 9.84
C ILE A 10 -0.99 -6.60 9.02
N HIS A 11 -0.86 -5.42 9.63
CA HIS A 11 -0.28 -4.26 8.96
C HIS A 11 1.21 -4.46 8.62
N GLU A 12 1.98 -5.08 9.52
CA GLU A 12 3.37 -5.44 9.25
C GLU A 12 3.52 -6.48 8.14
N GLU A 13 2.67 -7.52 8.13
CA GLU A 13 2.68 -8.54 7.07
C GLU A 13 2.34 -7.93 5.70
N VAL A 14 1.33 -7.05 5.65
CA VAL A 14 0.95 -6.37 4.41
C VAL A 14 2.05 -5.43 3.93
N LEU A 15 2.70 -4.70 4.85
CA LEU A 15 3.85 -3.84 4.51
C LEU A 15 5.01 -4.66 3.93
N ALA A 16 5.34 -5.81 4.53
CA ALA A 16 6.37 -6.70 4.02
C ALA A 16 6.02 -7.22 2.62
N ARG A 17 4.77 -7.62 2.39
CA ARG A 17 4.28 -8.09 1.09
C ARG A 17 4.31 -6.99 0.03
N ALA A 18 3.84 -5.78 0.35
CA ALA A 18 3.86 -4.64 -0.56
C ALA A 18 5.30 -4.25 -0.93
N ARG A 19 6.21 -4.24 0.06
CA ARG A 19 7.64 -3.98 -0.15
C ARG A 19 8.28 -5.01 -1.07
N LYS A 20 8.01 -6.30 -0.85
CA LYS A 20 8.53 -7.38 -1.71
C LYS A 20 8.15 -7.19 -3.18
N HIS A 21 6.88 -6.90 -3.46
CA HIS A 21 6.43 -6.66 -4.84
C HIS A 21 7.03 -5.39 -5.44
N TYR A 22 7.21 -4.33 -4.64
CA TYR A 22 7.88 -3.12 -5.09
C TYR A 22 9.34 -3.38 -5.46
N GLU A 23 10.10 -4.08 -4.62
CA GLU A 23 11.49 -4.44 -4.87
C GLU A 23 11.62 -5.34 -6.11
N GLU A 24 10.74 -6.33 -6.26
CA GLU A 24 10.64 -7.16 -7.46
C GLU A 24 10.40 -6.31 -8.73
N GLY A 25 9.49 -5.34 -8.67
CA GLY A 25 9.24 -4.42 -9.77
C GLY A 25 10.47 -3.56 -10.13
N VAL A 26 11.23 -3.13 -9.13
CA VAL A 26 12.49 -2.39 -9.34
C VAL A 26 13.53 -3.26 -10.04
N SER A 27 13.72 -4.50 -9.59
CA SER A 27 14.64 -5.46 -10.22
C SER A 27 14.25 -5.76 -11.67
N LEU A 28 12.98 -6.10 -11.91
CA LEU A 28 12.46 -6.37 -13.27
C LEU A 28 12.61 -5.17 -14.19
N ARG A 29 12.43 -3.95 -13.67
CA ARG A 29 12.66 -2.72 -14.45
C ARG A 29 14.14 -2.56 -14.84
N GLN A 30 15.06 -2.85 -13.92
CA GLN A 30 16.51 -2.81 -14.21
C GLN A 30 16.91 -3.87 -15.25
N GLU A 31 16.21 -5.00 -15.28
CA GLU A 31 16.34 -6.04 -16.32
C GLU A 31 15.62 -5.71 -17.64
N VAL A 32 15.02 -4.52 -17.77
CA VAL A 32 14.28 -4.08 -18.97
C VAL A 32 13.03 -4.95 -19.24
N ARG A 33 12.56 -5.71 -18.25
CA ARG A 33 11.35 -6.55 -18.32
C ARG A 33 10.12 -5.74 -17.96
N PHE A 34 9.82 -4.72 -18.76
CA PHE A 34 8.85 -3.67 -18.41
C PHE A 34 7.42 -4.19 -18.18
N GLY A 35 6.97 -5.19 -18.95
CA GLY A 35 5.65 -5.79 -18.75
C GLY A 35 5.50 -6.46 -17.37
N GLU A 36 6.54 -7.18 -16.93
CA GLU A 36 6.54 -7.86 -15.64
C GLU A 36 6.75 -6.88 -14.49
N ALA A 37 7.62 -5.89 -14.68
CA ALA A 37 7.80 -4.80 -13.72
C ALA A 37 6.48 -4.05 -13.46
N LEU A 38 5.68 -3.81 -14.51
CA LEU A 38 4.37 -3.17 -14.40
C LEU A 38 3.41 -4.03 -13.55
N ASN A 39 3.37 -5.34 -13.79
CA ASN A 39 2.56 -6.27 -12.98
C ASN A 39 2.99 -6.28 -11.51
N ALA A 40 4.30 -6.26 -11.23
CA ALA A 40 4.83 -6.23 -9.88
C ALA A 40 4.47 -4.93 -9.14
N PHE A 41 4.60 -3.76 -9.78
CA PHE A 41 4.18 -2.49 -9.18
C PHE A 41 2.66 -2.42 -8.95
N MET A 42 1.83 -2.98 -9.85
CA MET A 42 0.38 -3.07 -9.62
C MET A 42 0.05 -3.97 -8.43
N ALA A 43 0.75 -5.10 -8.26
CA ALA A 43 0.59 -5.98 -7.11
C ALA A 43 0.97 -5.29 -5.79
N ALA A 44 2.02 -4.47 -5.79
CA ALA A 44 2.39 -3.67 -4.63
C ALA A 44 1.27 -2.68 -4.22
N ILE A 45 0.67 -1.97 -5.18
CA ILE A 45 -0.46 -1.05 -4.93
C ILE A 45 -1.68 -1.82 -4.41
N ALA A 46 -2.02 -2.95 -5.02
CA ALA A 46 -3.16 -3.75 -4.61
C ALA A 46 -3.04 -4.21 -3.15
N ALA A 47 -1.83 -4.61 -2.72
CA ALA A 47 -1.56 -4.97 -1.33
C ALA A 47 -1.76 -3.78 -0.37
N VAL A 48 -1.35 -2.57 -0.76
CA VAL A 48 -1.56 -1.35 0.03
C VAL A 48 -3.04 -1.00 0.13
N ASP A 49 -3.76 -1.02 -0.99
CA ASP A 49 -5.19 -0.68 -1.04
C ASP A 49 -6.03 -1.67 -0.21
N GLU A 50 -5.64 -2.95 -0.17
CA GLU A 50 -6.24 -3.96 0.71
C GLU A 50 -6.04 -3.61 2.19
N ALA A 51 -4.83 -3.22 2.61
CA ALA A 51 -4.56 -2.79 3.99
C ALA A 51 -5.38 -1.55 4.40
N LEU A 52 -5.43 -0.54 3.53
CA LEU A 52 -6.19 0.69 3.80
C LEU A 52 -7.71 0.42 3.86
N SER A 53 -8.20 -0.50 3.01
CA SER A 53 -9.61 -0.92 3.02
C SER A 53 -9.96 -1.73 4.27
N ALA A 54 -9.08 -2.64 4.69
CA ALA A 54 -9.24 -3.44 5.90
C ALA A 54 -9.21 -2.58 7.17
N GLY A 55 -8.32 -1.59 7.26
CA GLY A 55 -8.29 -0.61 8.34
C GLY A 55 -9.60 0.18 8.44
N ASN A 56 -10.14 0.62 7.29
CA ASN A 56 -11.42 1.34 7.23
C ASN A 56 -12.66 0.47 7.53
N ALA A 57 -12.60 -0.84 7.30
CA ALA A 57 -13.67 -1.79 7.64
C ALA A 57 -13.72 -2.06 9.14
N ALA A 58 -12.55 -2.26 9.78
CA ALA A 58 -12.44 -2.48 11.23
C ALA A 58 -12.98 -1.28 12.04
N CYS A 59 -12.72 -0.05 11.61
CA CYS A 59 -13.25 1.16 12.25
C CYS A 59 -14.79 1.28 12.15
N ARG A 60 -15.41 0.80 11.07
CA ARG A 60 -16.88 0.84 10.91
C ARG A 60 -17.60 -0.20 11.76
N SER A 61 -17.02 -1.38 11.95
CA SER A 61 -17.58 -2.41 12.85
C SER A 61 -17.52 -2.01 14.33
N GLY A 62 -16.60 -1.11 14.73
CA GLY A 62 -16.51 -0.60 16.10
C GLY A 62 -17.47 0.56 16.44
N GLN A 63 -17.97 1.29 15.44
CA GLN A 63 -18.85 2.45 15.67
C GLN A 63 -20.35 2.12 15.76
N SER A 64 -20.76 0.86 15.50
CA SER A 64 -22.17 0.48 15.58
C SER A 64 -22.68 0.18 17.00
N LEU A 65 -21.84 0.23 18.04
CA LEU A 65 -22.22 -0.11 19.43
C LEU A 65 -21.95 0.98 20.48
N SER A 66 -21.45 2.16 20.13
CA SER A 66 -20.99 3.17 21.11
C SER A 66 -21.71 4.51 21.07
N ASN A 67 -22.91 4.61 20.48
CA ASN A 67 -23.73 5.83 20.55
C ASN A 67 -24.57 5.95 21.84
N ALA A 68 -24.00 5.58 23.00
CA ALA A 68 -24.69 5.75 24.28
C ALA A 68 -23.82 6.24 25.45
N ALA A 69 -22.50 6.42 25.32
CA ALA A 69 -21.70 6.86 26.45
C ALA A 69 -20.57 7.82 26.08
N ALA A 70 -20.67 9.00 26.69
CA ALA A 70 -19.57 9.84 27.14
C ALA A 70 -18.77 10.65 26.09
N ARG A 71 -19.21 11.91 25.95
CA ARG A 71 -18.29 13.06 25.96
C ARG A 71 -17.39 12.98 27.21
N SER A 72 -16.08 12.83 27.09
CA SER A 72 -15.09 13.44 28.01
C SER A 72 -13.64 13.19 27.57
N MET A 73 -12.86 14.26 27.51
CA MET A 73 -11.44 14.38 27.86
C MET A 73 -10.39 13.49 27.16
N THR A 74 -9.67 14.14 26.24
CA THR A 74 -8.21 14.13 26.11
C THR A 74 -7.43 13.09 26.92
N ASP A 75 -6.90 12.08 26.23
CA ASP A 75 -5.51 11.65 26.42
C ASP A 75 -5.01 10.98 25.13
N ALA A 76 -4.46 11.79 24.22
CA ALA A 76 -3.82 11.29 23.01
C ALA A 76 -2.42 10.80 23.38
N ALA A 77 -2.32 9.54 23.78
CA ALA A 77 -1.03 8.87 23.92
C ALA A 77 -0.36 8.76 22.53
N PRO A 78 0.91 9.16 22.35
CA PRO A 78 1.65 8.93 21.11
C PRO A 78 2.14 7.47 21.08
N GLY A 79 1.25 6.54 20.74
CA GLY A 79 1.59 5.16 20.37
C GLY A 79 1.89 5.09 18.87
N SER A 80 3.09 5.54 18.48
CA SER A 80 3.45 5.98 17.12
C SER A 80 4.02 4.87 16.21
N ASP A 81 3.47 3.65 16.24
CA ASP A 81 3.92 2.58 15.32
C ASP A 81 2.98 2.44 14.12
N SER A 82 1.66 2.56 14.33
CA SER A 82 0.66 2.50 13.24
C SER A 82 0.78 3.66 12.27
N ALA A 83 1.01 4.88 12.77
CA ALA A 83 1.21 6.07 11.94
C ALA A 83 2.47 5.97 11.05
N GLY A 84 3.51 5.26 11.52
CA GLY A 84 4.73 5.02 10.74
C GLY A 84 4.54 3.97 9.64
N ILE A 85 3.74 2.92 9.91
CA ILE A 85 3.41 1.89 8.93
C ILE A 85 2.53 2.46 7.82
N ASP A 86 1.51 3.26 8.16
CA ASP A 86 0.64 3.91 7.18
C ASP A 86 1.42 4.84 6.25
N ALA A 87 2.37 5.62 6.79
CA ALA A 87 3.26 6.46 5.98
C ALA A 87 4.12 5.63 5.01
N SER A 88 4.63 4.48 5.48
CA SER A 88 5.45 3.58 4.65
C SER A 88 4.64 2.93 3.52
N LEU A 89 3.41 2.51 3.79
CA LEU A 89 2.49 1.98 2.79
C LEU A 89 2.14 3.03 1.72
N LEU A 90 1.87 4.27 2.15
CA LEU A 90 1.60 5.40 1.25
C LEU A 90 2.81 5.74 0.37
N GLU A 91 4.04 5.66 0.92
CA GLU A 91 5.26 5.86 0.14
C GLU A 91 5.40 4.80 -0.96
N ILE A 92 5.23 3.52 -0.62
CA ILE A 92 5.30 2.40 -1.59
C ILE A 92 4.27 2.59 -2.71
N ARG A 93 3.05 2.98 -2.36
CA ARG A 93 1.97 3.26 -3.32
C ARG A 93 2.36 4.38 -4.29
N SER A 94 2.77 5.54 -3.74
CA SER A 94 3.17 6.71 -4.52
C SER A 94 4.32 6.40 -5.49
N ARG A 95 5.35 5.69 -5.03
CA ARG A 95 6.50 5.32 -5.87
C ARG A 95 6.15 4.28 -6.94
N SER A 96 5.25 3.36 -6.63
CA SER A 96 4.74 2.37 -7.59
C SER A 96 3.91 3.06 -8.68
N GLU A 97 3.03 3.99 -8.33
CA GLU A 97 2.23 4.78 -9.29
C GLU A 97 3.12 5.59 -10.24
N ALA A 98 4.13 6.29 -9.70
CA ALA A 98 5.10 7.02 -10.50
C ALA A 98 5.88 6.10 -11.46
N SER A 99 6.26 4.89 -10.99
CA SER A 99 6.97 3.91 -11.82
C SER A 99 6.08 3.35 -12.93
N ILE A 100 4.80 3.08 -12.66
CA ILE A 100 3.83 2.64 -13.67
C ILE A 100 3.64 3.73 -14.73
N GLY A 101 3.52 5.00 -14.33
CA GLY A 101 3.39 6.12 -15.25
C GLY A 101 4.56 6.16 -16.24
N LEU A 102 5.79 6.15 -15.72
CA LEU A 102 7.00 6.13 -16.54
C LEU A 102 7.06 4.90 -17.47
N LEU A 103 6.74 3.71 -16.97
CA LEU A 103 6.77 2.49 -17.78
C LEU A 103 5.75 2.52 -18.91
N ARG A 104 4.54 3.03 -18.65
CA ARG A 104 3.51 3.19 -19.68
C ARG A 104 3.91 4.20 -20.75
N GLU A 105 4.56 5.29 -20.36
CA GLU A 105 5.11 6.27 -21.31
C GLU A 105 6.20 5.63 -22.20
N ILE A 106 7.12 4.86 -21.62
CA ILE A 106 8.17 4.16 -22.37
C ILE A 106 7.55 3.17 -23.36
N ILE A 107 6.62 2.32 -22.89
CA ILE A 107 5.95 1.32 -23.74
C ILE A 107 5.14 2.02 -24.86
N GLY A 108 4.45 3.11 -24.53
CA GLY A 108 3.71 3.92 -25.50
C GLY A 108 4.63 4.53 -26.56
N PHE A 109 5.76 5.11 -26.16
CA PHE A 109 6.75 5.67 -27.09
C PHE A 109 7.28 4.61 -28.05
N VAL A 110 7.72 3.45 -27.53
CA VAL A 110 8.24 2.35 -28.35
C VAL A 110 7.19 1.86 -29.37
N ASN A 111 5.94 1.72 -28.96
CA ASN A 111 4.88 1.29 -29.88
C ASN A 111 4.52 2.34 -30.93
N THR A 112 4.68 3.63 -30.63
CA THR A 112 4.36 4.71 -31.58
C THR A 112 5.47 4.87 -32.61
N ASP A 113 6.74 4.74 -32.19
CA ASP A 113 7.93 4.87 -33.05
C ASP A 113 8.12 3.64 -33.96
N LEU A 114 7.81 2.42 -33.48
CA LEU A 114 7.86 1.20 -34.29
C LEU A 114 6.73 1.10 -35.35
N MET A 115 5.65 1.87 -35.21
CA MET A 115 4.50 1.85 -36.12
C MET A 115 4.55 2.94 -37.20
N ASN A 116 5.58 3.78 -37.21
CA ASN A 116 5.84 4.77 -38.26
C ASN A 116 7.14 4.40 -39.02
N PRO A 117 7.07 3.53 -40.04
CA PRO A 117 8.21 3.24 -40.92
C PRO A 117 8.60 4.42 -41.81
#